data_AF-A0A7X8MJL1-F1
#
_entry.id   AF-A0A7X8MJL1-F1
#
_cell.length_a   1.000
_cell.length_b   1.000
_cell.length_c   1.000
_cell.angle_alpha   90.00
_cell.angle_beta   90.00
_cell.angle_gamma   90.00
#
_symmetry.space_group_name_H-M   'P 1'
#
loop_
_entity.id
_entity.type
_entity.pdbx_description
1 polymer ?
#
loop_
_entity_poly.entity_id
_entity_poly.type
_entity_poly.pdbx_seq_one_letter_code
_entity_poly.pdbx_strand_id
1 'polypeptide(L)'
;MVRRARQRCDSGVYHVILRGINRGDIFFDDDDHLCFLETLAEKKRNQEYRVYGYCLMNNHVHLLVQENENTISRTMSRIGTSYAKFFNEKYNRSGHVFQGRYRSECVEDDNYLMTVLRYIHNNPMKAGLVREPEAYRWSSIHAYTSGKDHPKGLTEIEFILGMFNSSRIKAIQAFREYMKQENEDICLDEEVKHKKTDEEVKAEIEVLMKGEPIGRLLGMEKEKRNAILRAIKSSEGVTLRQIARVTGLNAMNVQRA
;
A
#
# COMPACT_ATOMS: atom_id res chain seq x y z
N MET A 1 -11.02 -14.61 10.67
CA MET A 1 -11.02 -15.40 9.42
C MET A 1 -9.98 -16.50 9.52
N VAL A 2 -10.30 -17.69 9.02
CA VAL A 2 -9.35 -18.81 8.91
C VAL A 2 -8.23 -18.42 7.95
N ARG A 3 -6.97 -18.70 8.32
CA ARG A 3 -5.80 -18.42 7.47
C ARG A 3 -5.92 -19.24 6.18
N ARG A 4 -5.99 -18.58 5.02
CA ARG A 4 -5.80 -19.24 3.72
C ARG A 4 -4.32 -19.25 3.35
N ALA A 5 -3.86 -20.37 2.80
CA ALA A 5 -2.55 -20.45 2.17
C ALA A 5 -2.48 -19.42 1.02
N ARG A 6 -1.32 -18.79 0.83
CA ARG A 6 -1.13 -17.84 -0.26
C ARG A 6 -1.17 -18.62 -1.58
N GLN A 7 -1.92 -18.12 -2.56
CA GLN A 7 -1.89 -18.67 -3.91
C GLN A 7 -0.51 -18.40 -4.51
N ARG A 8 0.11 -19.46 -5.04
CA ARG A 8 1.39 -19.37 -5.73
C ARG A 8 1.17 -18.71 -7.08
N CYS A 9 2.10 -17.85 -7.49
CA CYS A 9 2.13 -17.31 -8.83
C CYS A 9 3.01 -18.18 -9.72
N ASP A 10 2.56 -18.45 -10.94
CA ASP A 10 3.29 -19.33 -11.86
C ASP A 10 4.56 -18.65 -12.36
N SER A 11 4.50 -17.33 -12.59
CA SER A 11 5.66 -16.49 -12.91
C SER A 11 6.69 -16.35 -11.76
N GLY A 12 6.26 -16.62 -10.53
CA GLY A 12 7.01 -16.31 -9.30
C GLY A 12 7.15 -14.80 -9.02
N VAL A 13 6.45 -13.93 -9.77
CA VAL A 13 6.50 -12.47 -9.60
C VAL A 13 5.30 -11.98 -8.79
N TYR A 14 5.60 -11.11 -7.82
CA TYR A 14 4.62 -10.57 -6.89
C TYR A 14 4.77 -9.05 -6.79
N HIS A 15 3.63 -8.36 -6.81
CA HIS A 15 3.52 -7.04 -6.22
C HIS A 15 3.24 -7.22 -4.73
N VAL A 16 4.09 -6.67 -3.88
CA VAL A 16 4.06 -6.82 -2.42
C VAL A 16 3.86 -5.46 -1.75
N ILE A 17 3.00 -5.43 -0.73
CA ILE A 17 2.78 -4.25 0.10
C ILE A 17 2.98 -4.57 1.58
N LEU A 18 3.83 -3.77 2.23
CA LEU A 18 3.99 -3.72 3.69
C LEU A 18 3.43 -2.39 4.19
N ARG A 19 2.48 -2.41 5.12
CA ARG A 19 1.80 -1.18 5.58
C ARG A 19 1.89 -1.01 7.09
N GLY A 20 2.17 0.21 7.54
CA GLY A 20 2.27 0.61 8.93
C GLY A 20 0.96 0.44 9.69
N ILE A 21 1.04 -0.02 10.93
CA ILE A 21 -0.13 -0.23 11.80
C ILE A 21 -0.99 1.03 11.86
N ASN A 22 -2.32 0.88 11.79
CA ASN A 22 -3.27 2.01 11.75
C ASN A 22 -3.05 3.01 10.60
N ARG A 23 -2.33 2.62 9.54
CA ARG A 23 -1.90 3.48 8.43
C ARG A 23 -0.96 4.61 8.89
N GLY A 24 -0.34 4.44 10.07
CA GLY A 24 0.65 5.36 10.60
C GLY A 24 1.98 5.23 9.87
N ASP A 25 2.78 6.27 9.99
CA ASP A 25 4.09 6.34 9.36
C ASP A 25 5.04 5.31 9.96
N ILE A 26 5.82 4.71 9.07
CA ILE A 26 6.90 3.76 9.33
C ILE A 26 8.24 4.30 8.84
N PHE A 27 8.27 5.47 8.20
CA PHE A 27 9.49 6.21 7.87
C PHE A 27 9.32 7.67 8.29
N PHE A 28 10.09 8.12 9.27
CA PHE A 28 10.09 9.49 9.79
C PHE A 28 11.30 10.30 9.32
N ASP A 29 12.41 9.65 9.01
CA ASP A 29 13.64 10.28 8.54
C ASP A 29 14.40 9.40 7.52
N ASP A 30 15.52 9.89 7.02
CA ASP A 30 16.34 9.21 6.01
C ASP A 30 16.90 7.86 6.50
N ASP A 31 17.26 7.74 7.78
CA ASP A 31 17.87 6.53 8.34
C ASP A 31 16.88 5.36 8.32
N ASP A 32 15.59 5.63 8.48
CA ASP A 32 14.54 4.63 8.35
C ASP A 32 14.50 4.02 6.94
N HIS A 33 14.53 4.89 5.93
CA HIS A 33 14.51 4.47 4.53
C HIS A 33 15.77 3.67 4.19
N LEU A 34 16.93 4.19 4.59
CA LEU A 34 18.22 3.53 4.37
C LEU A 34 18.26 2.16 5.06
N CYS A 35 17.83 2.05 6.31
CA CYS A 35 17.80 0.78 7.03
C CYS A 35 16.89 -0.25 6.33
N PHE A 36 15.74 0.19 5.79
CA PHE A 36 14.86 -0.71 5.06
C PHE A 36 15.51 -1.20 3.75
N LEU A 37 16.14 -0.32 2.97
CA LEU A 37 16.83 -0.68 1.74
C LEU A 37 18.03 -1.58 1.99
N GLU A 38 18.81 -1.30 3.04
CA GLU A 38 19.91 -2.18 3.49
C GLU A 38 19.39 -3.55 3.92
N THR A 39 18.24 -3.59 4.61
CA THR A 39 17.58 -4.87 4.97
C THR A 39 17.18 -5.65 3.71
N LEU A 40 16.62 -4.99 2.69
CA LEU A 40 16.30 -5.65 1.41
C LEU A 40 17.57 -6.25 0.77
N ALA A 41 18.63 -5.45 0.64
CA ALA A 41 19.89 -5.88 0.06
C ALA A 41 20.53 -7.03 0.85
N GLU A 42 20.50 -6.95 2.18
CA GLU A 42 21.01 -7.98 3.08
C GLU A 42 20.31 -9.32 2.86
N LYS A 43 18.97 -9.32 2.78
CA LYS A 43 18.20 -10.55 2.56
C LYS A 43 18.25 -11.03 1.11
N LYS A 44 18.67 -10.18 0.16
CA LYS A 44 18.92 -10.55 -1.24
C LYS A 44 20.20 -11.38 -1.42
N ARG A 45 21.18 -11.30 -0.50
CA ARG A 45 22.52 -11.91 -0.66
C ARG A 45 22.55 -13.42 -0.94
N ASN A 46 21.51 -14.16 -0.55
CA ASN A 46 21.38 -15.59 -0.87
C ASN A 46 20.78 -15.86 -2.26
N GLN A 47 20.56 -14.81 -3.07
CA GLN A 47 19.83 -14.87 -4.34
C GLN A 47 18.46 -15.56 -4.22
N GLU A 48 17.81 -15.46 -3.06
CA GLU A 48 16.49 -16.07 -2.83
C GLU A 48 15.37 -15.31 -3.58
N TYR A 49 15.63 -14.08 -4.01
CA TYR A 49 14.68 -13.26 -4.75
C TYR A 49 15.37 -12.13 -5.53
N ARG A 50 14.64 -11.55 -6.48
CA ARG A 50 15.02 -10.37 -7.25
C ARG A 50 14.05 -9.23 -6.96
N VAL A 51 14.54 -8.00 -7.08
CA VAL A 51 13.73 -6.78 -6.94
C VAL A 51 13.71 -6.09 -8.29
N TYR A 52 12.55 -6.03 -8.93
CA TYR A 52 12.37 -5.25 -10.16
C TYR A 52 12.01 -3.80 -9.86
N GLY A 53 11.31 -3.54 -8.75
CA GLY A 53 10.95 -2.17 -8.38
C GLY A 53 10.59 -2.04 -6.92
N TYR A 54 10.75 -0.84 -6.39
CA TYR A 54 10.28 -0.44 -5.08
C TYR A 54 9.93 1.05 -5.04
N CYS A 55 9.04 1.39 -4.10
CA CYS A 55 8.77 2.74 -3.62
C CYS A 55 8.45 2.68 -2.13
N LEU A 56 9.21 3.43 -1.31
CA LEU A 56 8.99 3.54 0.13
C LEU A 56 8.20 4.81 0.40
N MET A 57 6.91 4.67 0.71
CA MET A 57 6.04 5.77 1.14
C MET A 57 6.06 5.88 2.66
N ASN A 58 5.77 7.05 3.24
CA ASN A 58 5.87 7.27 4.69
C ASN A 58 5.18 6.18 5.53
N ASN A 59 4.00 5.70 5.13
CA ASN A 59 3.22 4.71 5.88
C ASN A 59 3.14 3.32 5.23
N HIS A 60 3.75 3.09 4.08
CA HIS A 60 3.77 1.77 3.43
C HIS A 60 4.89 1.62 2.40
N VAL A 61 5.19 0.38 2.03
CA VAL A 61 6.20 0.03 1.04
C VAL A 61 5.54 -0.76 -0.07
N HIS A 62 5.83 -0.37 -1.31
CA HIS A 62 5.56 -1.16 -2.50
C HIS A 62 6.83 -1.84 -3.00
N LEU A 63 6.75 -3.13 -3.29
CA LEU A 63 7.82 -3.90 -3.92
C LEU A 63 7.27 -4.70 -5.11
N LEU A 64 8.01 -4.76 -6.21
CA LEU A 64 7.83 -5.70 -7.30
C LEU A 64 9.01 -6.66 -7.28
N VAL A 65 8.73 -7.93 -6.94
CA VAL A 65 9.76 -8.92 -6.63
C VAL A 65 9.48 -10.23 -7.32
N GLN A 66 10.55 -10.90 -7.76
CA GLN A 66 10.49 -12.28 -8.24
C GLN A 66 11.12 -13.19 -7.20
N GLU A 67 10.40 -14.22 -6.78
CA GLU A 67 10.95 -15.22 -5.87
C GLU A 67 11.74 -16.30 -6.60
N ASN A 68 12.73 -16.85 -5.90
CA ASN A 68 13.34 -18.12 -6.27
C ASN A 68 12.88 -19.19 -5.26
N GLU A 69 12.51 -20.37 -5.77
CA GLU A 69 12.21 -21.58 -4.98
C GLU A 69 11.19 -21.41 -3.83
N ASN A 70 10.11 -20.65 -4.06
CA ASN A 70 8.99 -20.46 -3.11
C ASN A 70 9.38 -19.80 -1.78
N THR A 71 10.37 -18.91 -1.78
CA THR A 71 10.92 -18.30 -0.57
C THR A 71 10.22 -17.01 -0.15
N ILE A 72 9.30 -16.44 -0.95
CA ILE A 72 8.82 -15.06 -0.75
C ILE A 72 8.23 -14.83 0.64
N SER A 73 7.46 -15.78 1.16
CA SER A 73 6.83 -15.65 2.48
C SER A 73 7.86 -15.62 3.61
N ARG A 74 8.94 -16.40 3.49
CA ARG A 74 10.03 -16.42 4.46
C ARG A 74 10.84 -15.13 4.36
N THR A 75 11.17 -14.72 3.14
CA THR A 75 11.94 -13.51 2.84
C THR A 75 11.25 -12.26 3.38
N MET A 76 9.97 -12.06 3.05
CA MET A 76 9.20 -10.91 3.53
C MET A 76 9.00 -10.92 5.05
N SER A 77 8.87 -12.10 5.67
CA SER A 77 8.83 -12.22 7.14
C SER A 77 10.14 -11.74 7.77
N ARG A 78 11.28 -12.15 7.22
CA ARG A 78 12.61 -11.73 7.70
C ARG A 78 12.84 -10.24 7.53
N ILE A 79 12.46 -9.68 6.37
CA ILE A 79 12.54 -8.23 6.11
C ILE A 79 11.69 -7.46 7.12
N GLY A 80 10.40 -7.79 7.24
CA GLY A 80 9.49 -7.11 8.16
C GLY A 80 9.92 -7.20 9.62
N THR A 81 10.44 -8.36 10.05
CA THR A 81 10.94 -8.55 11.42
C THR A 81 12.20 -7.75 11.68
N SER A 82 13.16 -7.76 10.74
CA SER A 82 14.42 -7.03 10.87
C SER A 82 14.18 -5.53 10.98
N TYR A 83 13.34 -4.99 10.08
CA TYR A 83 13.00 -3.57 10.10
C TYR A 83 12.21 -3.17 11.34
N ALA A 84 11.20 -3.97 11.73
CA ALA A 84 10.41 -3.66 12.92
C ALA A 84 11.25 -3.64 14.21
N LYS A 85 12.28 -4.50 14.29
CA LYS A 85 13.24 -4.48 15.40
C LYS A 85 14.01 -3.16 15.44
N PHE A 86 14.64 -2.77 14.33
CA PHE A 86 15.34 -1.49 14.20
C PHE A 86 14.44 -0.30 14.58
N PHE A 87 13.25 -0.24 13.99
CA PHE A 87 12.30 0.86 14.22
C PHE A 87 11.88 0.96 15.69
N ASN A 88 11.58 -0.17 16.33
CA ASN A 88 11.21 -0.20 17.74
C ASN A 88 12.37 0.22 18.66
N GLU A 89 13.60 -0.21 18.36
CA GLU A 89 14.79 0.20 19.10
C GLU A 89 15.07 1.70 18.94
N LYS A 90 15.05 2.21 17.71
CA LYS A 90 15.32 3.63 17.40
C LYS A 90 14.33 4.58 18.07
N TYR A 91 13.04 4.25 18.03
CA TYR A 91 11.97 5.11 18.56
C TYR A 91 11.53 4.74 19.99
N ASN A 92 12.25 3.84 20.66
CA ASN A 92 11.91 3.33 21.99
C ASN A 92 10.44 2.86 22.09
N ARG A 93 9.98 2.14 21.06
CA ARG A 93 8.62 1.62 20.95
C ARG A 93 8.60 0.12 21.25
N SER A 94 7.41 -0.38 21.59
CA SER A 94 7.12 -1.80 21.68
C SER A 94 5.89 -2.16 20.85
N GLY A 95 5.81 -3.42 20.43
CA GLY A 95 4.69 -3.95 19.66
C GLY A 95 4.89 -3.94 18.14
N HIS A 96 3.77 -4.03 17.41
CA HIS A 96 3.77 -4.19 15.96
C HIS A 96 4.00 -2.86 15.23
N VAL A 97 4.90 -2.88 14.25
CA VAL A 97 5.14 -1.76 13.31
C VAL A 97 4.20 -1.86 12.11
N PHE A 98 4.01 -3.07 11.57
CA PHE A 98 3.14 -3.33 10.41
C PHE A 98 1.74 -3.82 10.83
N GLN A 99 0.73 -3.62 9.97
CA GLN A 99 -0.68 -4.05 10.17
C GLN A 99 -0.87 -5.57 10.23
N GLY A 100 0.18 -6.34 9.94
CA GLY A 100 0.16 -7.79 9.92
C GLY A 100 1.16 -8.31 8.89
N ARG A 101 0.81 -9.42 8.24
CA ARG A 101 1.58 -9.93 7.10
C ARG A 101 1.47 -8.96 5.92
N TYR A 102 2.50 -8.96 5.08
CA TYR A 102 2.45 -8.28 3.79
C TYR A 102 1.26 -8.76 2.93
N ARG A 103 0.70 -7.85 2.14
CA ARG A 103 -0.23 -8.18 1.06
C ARG A 103 0.56 -8.50 -0.20
N SER A 104 0.02 -9.36 -1.05
CA SER A 104 0.62 -9.66 -2.34
C SER A 104 -0.43 -10.01 -3.38
N GLU A 105 -0.18 -9.66 -4.64
CA GLU A 105 -0.88 -10.15 -5.84
C GLU A 105 0.12 -10.75 -6.82
N CYS A 106 -0.37 -11.70 -7.62
CA CYS A 106 0.41 -12.32 -8.68
C CYS A 106 0.54 -11.40 -9.88
N VAL A 107 1.71 -11.45 -10.50
CA VAL A 107 2.01 -10.76 -11.76
C VAL A 107 2.36 -11.81 -12.79
N GLU A 108 1.39 -12.23 -13.59
CA GLU A 108 1.53 -13.43 -14.46
C GLU A 108 1.95 -13.10 -15.89
N ASP A 109 1.83 -11.85 -16.33
CA ASP A 109 2.18 -11.44 -17.69
C ASP A 109 3.02 -10.16 -17.72
N ASP A 110 3.75 -9.98 -18.82
CA ASP A 110 4.70 -8.88 -19.01
C ASP A 110 4.01 -7.51 -19.07
N ASN A 111 2.78 -7.42 -19.61
CA ASN A 111 2.06 -6.15 -19.63
C ASN A 111 1.66 -5.72 -18.23
N TYR A 112 1.18 -6.66 -17.41
CA TYR A 112 0.85 -6.38 -16.03
C TYR A 112 2.09 -6.11 -15.18
N LEU A 113 3.21 -6.78 -15.46
CA LEU A 113 4.51 -6.45 -14.85
C LEU A 113 4.88 -4.98 -15.07
N MET A 114 4.77 -4.51 -16.31
CA MET A 114 5.04 -3.12 -16.67
C MET A 114 4.04 -2.14 -16.06
N THR A 115 2.77 -2.54 -15.96
CA THR A 115 1.70 -1.77 -15.30
C THR A 115 2.02 -1.58 -13.82
N VAL A 116 2.34 -2.65 -13.11
CA VAL A 116 2.70 -2.59 -11.68
C VAL A 116 3.96 -1.77 -11.47
N LEU A 117 4.99 -1.92 -12.31
CA LEU A 117 6.21 -1.14 -12.16
C LEU A 117 5.93 0.38 -12.27
N ARG A 118 5.13 0.78 -13.27
CA ARG A 118 4.69 2.17 -13.43
C ARG A 118 3.85 2.64 -12.25
N TYR A 119 2.91 1.82 -11.80
CA TYR A 119 2.12 2.11 -10.60
C TYR A 119 3.01 2.39 -9.38
N ILE A 120 4.03 1.57 -9.14
CA ILE A 120 4.95 1.71 -8.01
C ILE A 120 5.72 3.04 -8.09
N HIS A 121 6.30 3.37 -9.25
CA HIS A 121 7.08 4.60 -9.41
C HIS A 121 6.21 5.86 -9.43
N ASN A 122 4.96 5.77 -9.91
CA ASN A 122 4.01 6.89 -9.95
C ASN A 122 3.25 7.07 -8.63
N ASN A 123 3.37 6.15 -7.66
CA ASN A 123 2.66 6.24 -6.38
C ASN A 123 2.91 7.57 -5.63
N PRO A 124 4.14 8.11 -5.56
CA PRO A 124 4.40 9.43 -4.99
C PRO A 124 3.68 10.58 -5.70
N MET A 125 3.51 10.49 -7.02
CA MET A 125 2.74 11.48 -7.80
C MET A 125 1.25 11.36 -7.51
N LYS A 126 0.71 10.14 -7.49
CA LYS A 126 -0.70 9.89 -7.14
C LYS A 126 -1.02 10.37 -5.72
N ALA A 127 -0.04 10.31 -4.80
CA ALA A 127 -0.15 10.85 -3.44
C ALA A 127 0.09 12.38 -3.35
N GLY A 128 0.39 13.06 -4.46
CA GLY A 128 0.63 14.51 -4.49
C GLY A 128 1.93 14.98 -3.85
N LEU A 129 2.90 14.07 -3.61
CA LEU A 129 4.18 14.40 -2.97
C LEU A 129 5.16 15.03 -3.96
N VAL A 130 5.08 14.66 -5.23
CA VAL A 130 5.96 15.12 -6.31
C VAL A 130 5.18 15.27 -7.62
N ARG A 131 5.71 16.05 -8.56
CA ARG A 131 5.11 16.23 -9.90
C ARG A 131 5.61 15.24 -10.95
N GLU A 132 6.72 14.57 -10.69
CA GLU A 132 7.33 13.58 -11.58
C GLU A 132 7.96 12.45 -10.74
N PRO A 133 8.05 11.22 -11.26
CA PRO A 133 8.54 10.07 -10.48
C PRO A 133 10.00 10.26 -10.04
N GLU A 134 10.84 10.80 -10.93
CA GLU A 134 12.25 11.05 -10.66
C GLU A 134 12.51 12.08 -9.55
N ALA A 135 11.53 12.91 -9.18
CA ALA A 135 11.68 13.81 -8.05
C ALA A 135 11.55 13.09 -6.69
N TYR A 136 11.08 11.83 -6.67
CA TYR A 136 10.93 11.06 -5.43
C TYR A 136 12.16 10.20 -5.15
N ARG A 137 12.92 10.59 -4.11
CA ARG A 137 14.19 9.95 -3.72
C ARG A 137 14.04 8.48 -3.34
N TRP A 138 12.97 8.11 -2.64
CA TRP A 138 12.83 6.79 -2.01
C TRP A 138 12.15 5.76 -2.91
N SER A 139 12.56 5.73 -4.16
CA SER A 139 12.10 4.75 -5.15
C SER A 139 13.23 4.31 -6.07
N SER A 140 13.04 3.12 -6.64
CA SER A 140 13.95 2.52 -7.62
C SER A 140 14.00 3.22 -8.99
N ILE A 141 13.22 4.27 -9.24
CA ILE A 141 13.15 4.94 -10.55
C ILE A 141 14.54 5.41 -11.04
N HIS A 142 15.39 5.84 -10.11
CA HIS A 142 16.74 6.32 -10.39
C HIS A 142 17.67 5.23 -10.93
N ALA A 143 17.44 3.96 -10.54
CA ALA A 143 18.17 2.82 -11.05
C ALA A 143 17.93 2.65 -12.55
N TYR A 144 16.69 2.90 -13.00
CA TYR A 144 16.29 2.85 -14.40
C TYR A 144 16.78 4.05 -15.21
N THR A 145 16.57 5.26 -14.69
CA THR A 145 16.73 6.49 -15.48
C THR A 145 18.15 7.04 -15.47
N SER A 146 18.89 6.84 -14.39
CA SER A 146 20.23 7.42 -14.17
C SER A 146 21.30 6.40 -13.80
N GLY A 147 20.92 5.13 -13.63
CA GLY A 147 21.82 4.07 -13.16
C GLY A 147 22.25 4.24 -11.69
N LYS A 148 21.62 5.16 -10.96
CA LYS A 148 21.88 5.38 -9.53
C LYS A 148 20.94 4.51 -8.72
N ASP A 149 21.48 3.48 -8.10
CA ASP A 149 20.74 2.55 -7.24
C ASP A 149 21.38 2.52 -5.85
N HIS A 150 20.54 2.36 -4.83
CA HIS A 150 21.00 2.33 -3.44
C HIS A 150 20.20 1.30 -2.63
N PRO A 151 20.88 0.33 -1.98
CA PRO A 151 22.26 -0.10 -2.23
C PRO A 151 22.51 -0.47 -3.69
N LYS A 152 23.76 -0.36 -4.15
CA LYS A 152 24.10 -0.63 -5.55
C LYS A 152 23.77 -2.09 -5.93
N GLY A 153 22.98 -2.27 -6.98
CA GLY A 153 22.59 -3.60 -7.47
C GLY A 153 21.44 -4.22 -6.68
N LEU A 154 20.70 -3.43 -5.90
CA LEU A 154 19.45 -3.87 -5.30
C LEU A 154 18.41 -4.17 -6.39
N THR A 155 18.31 -3.29 -7.40
CA THR A 155 17.29 -3.33 -8.46
C THR A 155 17.78 -4.04 -9.72
N GLU A 156 17.03 -5.04 -10.21
CA GLU A 156 17.27 -5.78 -11.45
C GLU A 156 16.65 -5.05 -12.66
N ILE A 157 17.41 -4.13 -13.26
CA ILE A 157 16.90 -3.27 -14.34
C ILE A 157 17.04 -3.87 -15.74
N GLU A 158 17.95 -4.82 -15.96
CA GLU A 158 18.28 -5.32 -17.31
C GLU A 158 17.09 -6.01 -17.98
N PHE A 159 16.38 -6.84 -17.22
CA PHE A 159 15.23 -7.60 -17.72
C PHE A 159 14.13 -6.65 -18.22
N ILE A 160 13.75 -5.69 -17.39
CA ILE A 160 12.71 -4.71 -17.69
C ILE A 160 13.14 -3.79 -18.84
N LEU A 161 14.35 -3.23 -18.81
CA LEU A 161 14.81 -2.35 -19.89
C LEU A 161 14.94 -3.10 -21.22
N GLY A 162 15.32 -4.38 -21.18
CA GLY A 162 15.37 -5.26 -22.35
C GLY A 162 14.02 -5.45 -23.03
N MET A 163 12.90 -5.35 -22.29
CA MET A 163 11.55 -5.40 -22.87
C MET A 163 11.23 -4.19 -23.76
N PHE A 164 11.87 -3.04 -23.51
CA PHE A 164 11.68 -1.84 -24.33
C PHE A 164 12.60 -1.82 -25.55
N ASN A 165 13.88 -2.13 -25.35
CA ASN A 165 14.87 -2.09 -26.41
C ASN A 165 16.15 -2.84 -26.05
N SER A 166 16.81 -3.41 -27.06
CA SER A 166 18.15 -3.99 -26.90
C SER A 166 19.25 -2.94 -26.70
N SER A 167 19.06 -1.73 -27.23
CA SER A 167 19.97 -0.61 -26.97
C SER A 167 19.61 0.06 -25.64
N ARG A 168 20.54 0.07 -24.69
CA ARG A 168 20.33 0.67 -23.37
C ARG A 168 19.83 2.11 -23.42
N ILE A 169 20.39 2.94 -24.29
CA ILE A 169 20.02 4.36 -24.40
C ILE A 169 18.57 4.48 -24.86
N LYS A 170 18.18 3.73 -25.90
CA LYS A 170 16.80 3.72 -26.41
C LYS A 170 15.82 3.12 -25.41
N ALA A 171 16.24 2.08 -24.67
CA ALA A 171 15.43 1.48 -23.61
C ALA A 171 15.11 2.47 -22.49
N ILE A 172 16.12 3.22 -22.00
CA ILE A 172 15.91 4.25 -20.97
C ILE A 172 14.98 5.36 -21.48
N GLN A 173 15.13 5.77 -22.74
CA GLN A 173 14.26 6.78 -23.34
C GLN A 173 12.81 6.28 -23.40
N ALA A 174 12.58 5.10 -23.97
CA ALA A 174 11.25 4.50 -24.07
C ALA A 174 10.63 4.24 -22.69
N PHE A 175 11.42 3.83 -21.70
CA PHE A 175 10.99 3.68 -20.31
C PHE A 175 10.51 5.01 -19.71
N ARG A 176 11.24 6.11 -19.90
CA ARG A 176 10.81 7.44 -19.44
C ARG A 176 9.52 7.89 -20.12
N GLU A 177 9.40 7.65 -21.42
CA GLU A 177 8.18 7.97 -22.17
C GLU A 177 6.99 7.17 -21.62
N TYR A 178 7.19 5.87 -21.37
CA TYR A 178 6.17 5.00 -20.78
C TYR A 178 5.72 5.43 -19.38
N MET A 179 6.65 5.86 -18.51
CA MET A 179 6.34 6.33 -17.15
C MET A 179 5.48 7.61 -17.15
N LYS A 180 5.60 8.44 -18.19
CA LYS A 180 4.86 9.71 -18.35
C LYS A 180 3.49 9.56 -19.01
N GLN A 181 3.16 8.38 -19.53
CA GLN A 181 1.86 8.15 -20.15
C GLN A 181 0.73 8.29 -19.13
N GLU A 182 -0.34 8.97 -19.52
CA GLU A 182 -1.60 8.93 -18.77
C GLU A 182 -2.08 7.49 -18.67
N ASN A 183 -2.55 7.11 -17.47
CA ASN A 183 -2.95 5.76 -17.17
C ASN A 183 -3.97 5.77 -16.03
N GLU A 184 -4.81 4.74 -16.02
CA GLU A 184 -5.75 4.43 -14.94
C GLU A 184 -5.30 3.13 -14.24
N ASP A 185 -3.98 2.98 -14.00
CA ASP A 185 -3.43 1.74 -13.46
C ASP A 185 -3.98 1.47 -12.05
N ILE A 186 -4.74 0.39 -11.92
CA ILE A 186 -5.30 -0.13 -10.66
C ILE A 186 -4.50 -1.38 -10.28
N CYS A 187 -3.86 -1.35 -9.10
CA CYS A 187 -3.10 -2.47 -8.54
C CYS A 187 -3.52 -2.74 -7.08
N LEU A 188 -2.79 -3.61 -6.37
CA LEU A 188 -3.05 -4.07 -4.99
C LEU A 188 -3.48 -3.03 -3.92
N ASP A 189 -3.36 -1.71 -4.15
CA ASP A 189 -3.54 -0.67 -3.13
C ASP A 189 -4.64 0.38 -3.34
N GLU A 190 -5.73 0.04 -4.03
CA GLU A 190 -6.91 0.91 -4.03
C GLU A 190 -7.82 0.68 -2.81
N GLU A 191 -7.28 0.87 -1.60
CA GLU A 191 -8.11 1.19 -0.42
C GLU A 191 -7.82 2.60 0.10
N VAL A 192 -7.76 3.59 -0.81
CA VAL A 192 -8.14 4.95 -0.43
C VAL A 192 -9.67 4.98 -0.37
N LYS A 193 -10.24 4.28 0.62
CA LYS A 193 -11.61 4.61 1.05
C LYS A 193 -11.53 6.05 1.50
N HIS A 194 -12.08 6.98 0.72
CA HIS A 194 -12.24 8.36 1.12
C HIS A 194 -12.89 8.35 2.49
N LYS A 195 -12.13 8.65 3.55
CA LYS A 195 -12.69 8.61 4.90
C LYS A 195 -13.53 9.87 5.05
N LYS A 196 -14.84 9.71 5.22
CA LYS A 196 -15.71 10.85 5.51
C LYS A 196 -15.35 11.43 6.87
N THR A 197 -15.37 12.75 6.98
CA THR A 197 -15.32 13.52 8.23
C THR A 197 -16.56 13.22 9.07
N ASP A 198 -16.52 13.53 10.36
CA ASP A 198 -17.69 13.31 11.22
C ASP A 198 -18.86 14.23 10.78
N GLU A 199 -18.56 15.41 10.23
CA GLU A 199 -19.52 16.34 9.63
C GLU A 199 -20.21 15.76 8.40
N GLU A 200 -19.47 15.13 7.48
CA GLU A 200 -20.04 14.47 6.30
C GLU A 200 -20.91 13.27 6.67
N VAL A 201 -20.46 12.46 7.64
CA VAL A 201 -21.26 11.35 8.19
C VAL A 201 -22.55 11.89 8.83
N LYS A 202 -22.46 13.01 9.56
CA LYS A 202 -23.59 13.67 10.20
C LYS A 202 -24.62 14.12 9.17
N ALA A 203 -24.19 14.85 8.15
CA ALA A 203 -25.06 15.35 7.09
C ALA A 203 -25.80 14.21 6.36
N GLU A 204 -25.11 13.11 6.08
CA GLU A 204 -25.71 11.96 5.41
C GLU A 204 -26.77 11.26 6.28
N ILE A 205 -26.53 11.15 7.59
CA ILE A 205 -27.53 10.61 8.53
C ILE A 205 -28.76 11.53 8.59
N GLU A 206 -28.59 12.85 8.58
CA GLU A 206 -29.71 13.80 8.56
C GLU A 206 -30.56 13.68 7.30
N VAL A 207 -29.94 13.42 6.14
CA VAL A 207 -30.63 13.12 4.89
C VAL A 207 -31.44 11.82 5.00
N LEU A 208 -30.84 10.75 5.54
CA LEU A 208 -31.55 9.47 5.78
C LEU A 208 -32.71 9.62 6.78
N MET A 209 -32.58 10.56 7.71
CA MET A 209 -33.60 10.92 8.69
C MET A 209 -34.65 11.90 8.17
N LYS A 210 -34.60 12.28 6.88
CA LYS A 210 -35.55 13.18 6.22
C LYS A 210 -35.71 14.53 6.96
N GLY A 211 -34.61 15.06 7.49
CA GLY A 211 -34.58 16.34 8.21
C GLY A 211 -34.91 16.26 9.70
N GLU A 212 -35.11 15.07 10.27
CA GLU A 212 -35.19 14.92 11.73
C GLU A 212 -33.81 15.01 12.40
N PRO A 213 -33.70 15.59 13.62
CA PRO A 213 -32.42 15.69 14.33
C PRO A 213 -31.85 14.31 14.67
N ILE A 214 -30.55 14.13 14.49
CA ILE A 214 -29.84 12.85 14.75
C ILE A 214 -30.08 12.29 16.15
N GLY A 215 -30.20 13.16 17.16
CA GLY A 215 -30.48 12.76 18.54
C GLY A 215 -31.74 11.91 18.70
N ARG A 216 -32.70 11.99 17.76
CA ARG A 216 -33.92 11.18 17.77
C ARG A 216 -33.67 9.69 17.57
N LEU A 217 -32.50 9.30 17.02
CA LEU A 217 -32.12 7.89 16.84
C LEU A 217 -32.07 7.12 18.17
N LEU A 218 -31.79 7.78 19.30
CA LEU A 218 -31.75 7.13 20.62
C LEU A 218 -33.12 6.60 21.05
N GLY A 219 -34.19 7.33 20.73
CA GLY A 219 -35.57 6.98 21.08
C GLY A 219 -36.40 6.40 19.93
N MET A 220 -35.79 6.21 18.75
CA MET A 220 -36.48 5.71 17.56
C MET A 220 -36.79 4.21 17.68
N GLU A 221 -37.91 3.80 17.09
CA GLU A 221 -38.30 2.40 16.95
C GLU A 221 -37.16 1.57 16.33
N LYS A 222 -36.93 0.37 16.89
CA LYS A 222 -35.74 -0.45 16.59
C LYS A 222 -35.61 -0.79 15.11
N GLU A 223 -36.70 -1.12 14.42
CA GLU A 223 -36.65 -1.47 12.99
C GLU A 223 -36.25 -0.27 12.12
N LYS A 224 -36.88 0.88 12.35
CA LYS A 224 -36.57 2.13 11.62
C LYS A 224 -35.14 2.60 11.87
N ARG A 225 -34.70 2.57 13.13
CA ARG A 225 -33.31 2.89 13.50
C ARG A 225 -32.32 1.95 12.80
N ASN A 226 -32.59 0.65 12.80
CA ASN A 226 -31.69 -0.32 12.20
C ASN A 226 -31.63 -0.17 10.67
N ALA A 227 -32.73 0.21 10.01
CA ALA A 227 -32.71 0.51 8.57
C ALA A 227 -31.76 1.68 8.24
N ILE A 228 -31.82 2.77 9.02
CA ILE A 228 -30.92 3.93 8.86
C ILE A 228 -29.46 3.53 9.13
N LEU A 229 -29.22 2.77 10.21
CA LEU A 229 -27.88 2.30 10.56
C LEU A 229 -27.29 1.37 9.51
N ARG A 230 -28.09 0.53 8.86
CA ARG A 230 -27.64 -0.30 7.72
C ARG A 230 -27.29 0.56 6.52
N ALA A 231 -28.13 1.53 6.18
CA ALA A 231 -27.90 2.43 5.05
C ALA A 231 -26.57 3.20 5.21
N ILE A 232 -26.33 3.81 6.38
CA ILE A 232 -25.09 4.56 6.61
C ILE A 232 -23.85 3.65 6.73
N LYS A 233 -23.99 2.40 7.22
CA LYS A 233 -22.88 1.42 7.22
C LYS A 233 -22.45 1.00 5.82
N SER A 234 -23.39 0.98 4.88
CA SER A 234 -23.12 0.69 3.48
C SER A 234 -22.53 1.88 2.74
N SER A 235 -22.49 3.06 3.36
CA SER A 235 -21.88 4.26 2.79
C SER A 235 -20.36 4.14 2.77
N GLU A 236 -19.78 4.48 1.62
CA GLU A 236 -18.34 4.48 1.46
C GLU A 236 -17.68 5.52 2.39
N GLY A 237 -16.55 5.14 2.99
CA GLY A 237 -15.78 6.06 3.83
C GLY A 237 -16.22 6.19 5.28
N VAL A 238 -17.27 5.48 5.70
CA VAL A 238 -17.83 5.57 7.05
C VAL A 238 -17.40 4.39 7.92
N THR A 239 -16.95 4.66 9.15
CA THR A 239 -16.62 3.62 10.13
C THR A 239 -17.69 3.46 11.21
N LEU A 240 -17.83 2.25 11.77
CA LEU A 240 -18.75 1.96 12.89
C LEU A 240 -18.52 2.89 14.09
N ARG A 241 -17.25 3.26 14.37
CA ARG A 241 -16.91 4.19 15.45
C ARG A 241 -17.36 5.61 15.15
N GLN A 242 -17.31 6.04 13.89
CA GLN A 242 -17.82 7.35 13.49
C GLN A 242 -19.33 7.42 13.65
N ILE A 243 -20.06 6.39 13.19
CA ILE A 243 -21.52 6.32 13.38
C ILE A 243 -21.87 6.38 14.87
N ALA A 244 -21.19 5.59 15.72
CA ALA A 244 -21.42 5.61 17.17
C ALA A 244 -21.16 6.99 17.79
N ARG A 245 -20.09 7.67 17.39
CA ARG A 245 -19.72 8.99 17.90
C ARG A 245 -20.70 10.08 17.47
N VAL A 246 -21.09 10.08 16.19
CA VAL A 246 -22.00 11.07 15.60
C VAL A 246 -23.43 10.89 16.12
N THR A 247 -23.89 9.65 16.29
CA THR A 247 -25.26 9.36 16.73
C THR A 247 -25.43 9.25 18.25
N GLY A 248 -24.33 9.16 19.01
CA GLY A 248 -24.36 8.89 20.44
C GLY A 248 -24.79 7.46 20.81
N LEU A 249 -24.96 6.58 19.83
CA LEU A 249 -25.34 5.18 20.05
C LEU A 249 -24.12 4.34 20.46
N ASN A 250 -24.36 3.32 21.29
CA ASN A 250 -23.32 2.34 21.64
C ASN A 250 -22.82 1.62 20.37
N ALA A 251 -21.50 1.55 20.19
CA ALA A 251 -20.87 0.91 19.04
C ALA A 251 -21.29 -0.56 18.81
N MET A 252 -21.59 -1.31 19.88
CA MET A 252 -22.13 -2.68 19.75
C MET A 252 -23.56 -2.70 19.19
N ASN A 253 -24.39 -1.72 19.57
CA ASN A 253 -25.75 -1.59 19.03
C ASN A 253 -25.71 -1.17 17.57
N VAL A 254 -24.80 -0.24 17.23
CA VAL A 254 -24.52 0.12 15.83
C VAL A 254 -24.09 -1.14 15.10
N GLN A 255 -23.10 -1.91 15.57
CA GLN A 255 -22.62 -3.12 14.90
C GLN A 255 -23.72 -4.16 14.65
N ARG A 256 -24.63 -4.38 15.61
CA ARG A 256 -25.71 -5.38 15.54
C ARG A 256 -26.92 -4.99 14.67
N ALA A 257 -27.08 -3.70 14.36
CA ALA A 257 -28.17 -3.18 13.54
C ALA A 257 -28.07 -3.64 12.08
#